data_AF-A0A8J6HB25-F1
#
_entry.id   AF-A0A8J6HB25-F1
#
_cell.length_a   1.000
_cell.length_b   1.000
_cell.length_c   1.000
_cell.angle_alpha   90.00
_cell.angle_beta   90.00
_cell.angle_gamma   90.00
#
_symmetry.space_group_name_H-M   'P 1'
#
loop_
_entity.id
_entity.type
_entity.pdbx_description
1 polymer ?
#
loop_
_entity_poly.entity_id
_entity_poly.type
_entity_poly.pdbx_seq_one_letter_code
_entity_poly.pdbx_strand_id
1 'polypeptide(L)'
;MDEMLKKAQTRGSVVDREKVWSPAFADYLVIMAKSQGEIKEMMRSLGKYVRKKKLDVNVEKTKMMVFNKRKWKNEENEWKWERRKIERVNEFKSLGYTFNERATDKAHQRDSEKSK
;
A
#
# COMPACT_ATOMS: atom_id res chain seq x y z
N MET A 1 -6.34 17.41 10.92
CA MET A 1 -5.77 16.65 9.79
C MET A 1 -6.73 16.64 8.60
N ASP A 2 -8.02 16.35 8.81
CA ASP A 2 -9.07 16.38 7.77
C ASP A 2 -9.26 17.72 7.04
N GLU A 3 -9.22 18.84 7.75
CA GLU A 3 -9.38 20.15 7.10
C GLU A 3 -8.20 20.53 6.20
N MET A 4 -6.98 20.15 6.58
CA MET A 4 -5.77 20.39 5.77
C MET A 4 -5.79 19.54 4.49
N LEU A 5 -6.28 18.31 4.57
CA LEU A 5 -6.43 17.42 3.41
C LEU A 5 -7.58 17.84 2.48
N LYS A 6 -8.67 18.40 3.02
CA LYS A 6 -9.77 18.97 2.22
C LYS A 6 -9.35 20.22 1.43
N LYS A 7 -8.45 21.05 1.98
CA LYS A 7 -7.90 22.23 1.29
C LYS A 7 -6.92 21.90 0.16
N ALA A 8 -6.29 20.72 0.20
CA ALA A 8 -5.44 20.22 -0.88
C ALA A 8 -6.28 19.65 -2.05
N GLN A 9 -7.18 20.47 -2.61
CA GLN A 9 -7.91 20.15 -3.83
C GLN A 9 -6.92 19.95 -4.99
N THR A 10 -6.67 18.69 -5.39
CA THR A 10 -6.59 18.24 -6.81
C THR A 10 -6.13 16.79 -7.03
N ARG A 11 -5.71 16.01 -6.02
CA ARG A 11 -5.12 14.67 -6.28
C ARG A 11 -5.56 13.56 -5.31
N GLY A 12 -6.85 13.25 -5.30
CA GLY A 12 -7.38 12.04 -4.63
C GLY A 12 -7.79 11.00 -5.67
N SER A 13 -7.54 9.72 -5.39
CA SER A 13 -8.05 8.60 -6.19
C SER A 13 -9.33 8.07 -5.54
N VAL A 14 -10.35 7.75 -6.33
CA VAL A 14 -11.57 7.10 -5.80
C VAL A 14 -11.37 5.60 -5.82
N VAL A 15 -11.50 4.95 -4.66
CA VAL A 15 -11.47 3.50 -4.49
C VAL A 15 -12.81 3.08 -3.89
N ASP A 16 -13.56 2.25 -4.62
CA ASP A 16 -14.83 1.67 -4.16
C ASP A 16 -15.82 2.70 -3.57
N ARG A 17 -15.94 3.87 -4.23
CA ARG A 17 -16.78 5.03 -3.86
C ARG A 17 -16.22 5.93 -2.75
N GLU A 18 -15.09 5.59 -2.16
CA GLU A 18 -14.41 6.46 -1.19
C GLU A 18 -13.27 7.23 -1.85
N LYS A 19 -13.13 8.51 -1.50
CA LYS A 19 -12.05 9.34 -2.00
C LYS A 19 -10.83 9.18 -1.09
N VAL A 20 -9.80 8.53 -1.61
CA VAL A 20 -8.51 8.37 -0.94
C VAL A 20 -7.59 9.51 -1.36
N TRP A 21 -7.12 10.30 -0.39
CA TRP A 21 -6.16 11.38 -0.63
C TRP A 21 -4.74 10.82 -0.61
N SER A 22 -4.06 10.90 -1.75
CA SER A 22 -2.64 10.57 -1.86
C SER A 22 -1.88 11.88 -2.09
N PRO A 23 -1.19 12.44 -1.08
CA PRO A 23 -0.38 13.64 -1.30
C PRO A 23 0.67 13.32 -2.36
N ALA A 24 0.61 14.07 -3.48
CA ALA A 24 1.43 13.85 -4.65
C ALA A 24 2.84 14.43 -4.47
N PHE A 25 3.62 13.79 -3.61
CA PHE A 25 5.08 13.76 -3.66
C PHE A 25 5.44 12.30 -3.81
N ALA A 26 5.66 11.79 -5.03
CA ALA A 26 5.63 10.34 -5.23
C ALA A 26 6.76 9.80 -6.11
N ASP A 27 7.82 9.33 -5.45
CA ASP A 27 8.61 8.16 -5.88
C ASP A 27 7.94 6.83 -5.46
N TYR A 28 6.82 6.91 -4.72
CA TYR A 28 6.14 5.76 -4.14
C TYR A 28 4.73 5.60 -4.72
N LEU A 29 4.40 4.37 -5.13
CA LEU A 29 3.08 3.99 -5.62
C LEU A 29 2.46 2.97 -4.66
N VAL A 30 1.19 3.16 -4.32
CA VAL A 30 0.40 2.20 -3.56
C VAL A 30 -0.71 1.66 -4.46
N ILE A 31 -0.81 0.33 -4.54
CA ILE A 31 -1.91 -0.38 -5.21
C ILE A 31 -2.59 -1.30 -4.20
N MET A 32 -3.92 -1.42 -4.30
CA MET A 32 -4.73 -2.21 -3.37
C MET A 32 -5.86 -2.88 -4.15
N ALA A 33 -6.24 -4.08 -3.71
CA ALA A 33 -7.37 -4.81 -4.28
C ALA A 33 -8.08 -5.65 -3.19
N LYS A 34 -9.31 -6.09 -3.47
CA LYS A 34 -10.11 -6.89 -2.54
C LYS A 34 -9.77 -8.38 -2.61
N SER A 35 -9.12 -8.82 -3.68
CA SER A 35 -8.71 -10.21 -3.89
C SER A 35 -7.25 -10.36 -4.31
N GLN A 36 -6.68 -11.53 -4.04
CA GLN A 36 -5.36 -11.91 -4.52
C GLN A 36 -5.28 -11.93 -6.07
N GLY A 37 -6.35 -12.33 -6.74
CA GLY A 37 -6.39 -12.36 -8.21
C GLY A 37 -6.20 -10.96 -8.79
N GLU A 38 -7.03 -10.01 -8.35
CA GLU A 38 -6.98 -8.62 -8.81
C GLU A 38 -5.61 -7.97 -8.55
N ILE A 39 -5.02 -8.13 -7.36
CA ILE A 39 -3.72 -7.51 -7.08
C ILE A 39 -2.61 -8.09 -7.96
N LYS A 40 -2.64 -9.40 -8.25
CA LYS A 40 -1.68 -10.05 -9.17
C LYS A 40 -1.82 -9.49 -10.59
N GLU A 41 -3.05 -9.25 -11.05
CA GLU A 41 -3.29 -8.64 -12.37
C GLU A 41 -2.84 -7.18 -12.44
N MET A 42 -3.06 -6.41 -11.37
CA MET A 42 -2.58 -5.04 -11.24
C MET A 42 -1.05 -5.00 -11.26
N MET A 43 -0.38 -5.87 -10.50
CA MET A 43 1.09 -5.98 -10.50
C MET A 43 1.64 -6.32 -11.90
N ARG A 44 1.01 -7.26 -12.61
CA ARG A 44 1.38 -7.62 -14.00
C ARG A 44 1.24 -6.42 -14.94
N SER A 45 0.15 -5.67 -14.83
CA SER A 45 -0.12 -4.50 -15.66
C SER A 45 0.83 -3.35 -15.36
N LEU A 46 1.09 -3.09 -14.08
CA LEU A 46 2.07 -2.11 -13.63
C LEU A 46 3.48 -2.47 -14.11
N GLY A 47 3.89 -3.73 -14.03
CA GLY A 47 5.16 -4.19 -14.56
C GLY A 47 5.32 -3.91 -16.05
N LYS A 48 4.26 -4.14 -16.86
CA LYS A 48 4.28 -3.76 -18.29
C LYS A 48 4.46 -2.26 -18.48
N TYR A 49 3.75 -1.45 -17.70
CA TYR A 49 3.82 0.01 -17.77
C TYR A 49 5.21 0.55 -17.41
N VAL A 50 5.75 0.13 -16.27
CA VAL A 50 7.08 0.50 -15.77
C VAL A 50 8.16 0.15 -16.80
N ARG A 51 8.14 -1.07 -17.35
CA ARG A 51 9.08 -1.49 -18.41
C ARG A 51 8.95 -0.64 -19.67
N LYS A 52 7.72 -0.36 -20.13
CA LYS A 52 7.48 0.51 -21.30
C LYS A 52 8.05 1.92 -21.07
N LYS A 53 8.04 2.40 -19.83
CA LYS A 53 8.57 3.71 -19.44
C LYS A 53 10.05 3.70 -19.05
N LYS A 54 10.74 2.56 -19.14
CA LYS A 54 12.14 2.38 -18.70
C LYS A 54 12.37 2.82 -17.25
N LEU A 55 11.35 2.63 -16.41
CA LEU A 55 11.45 2.82 -14.97
C LEU A 55 11.89 1.51 -14.30
N ASP A 56 12.49 1.62 -13.12
CA ASP A 56 12.81 0.45 -12.29
C ASP A 56 12.04 0.51 -10.97
N VAL A 57 11.65 -0.65 -10.45
CA VAL A 57 10.97 -0.79 -9.16
C VAL A 57 11.97 -1.31 -8.15
N ASN A 58 12.18 -0.53 -7.08
CA ASN A 58 13.00 -0.99 -5.96
C ASN A 58 12.24 -2.05 -5.16
N VAL A 59 12.45 -3.32 -5.50
CA VAL A 59 11.77 -4.46 -4.86
C VAL A 59 12.13 -4.58 -3.37
N GLU A 60 13.33 -4.17 -2.96
CA GLU A 60 13.76 -4.23 -1.56
C GLU A 60 12.95 -3.28 -0.67
N LYS A 61 12.63 -2.09 -1.19
CA LYS A 61 11.76 -1.12 -0.52
C LYS A 61 10.26 -1.41 -0.71
N THR A 62 9.90 -2.26 -1.68
CA THR A 62 8.52 -2.63 -1.94
C THR A 62 8.03 -3.63 -0.90
N LYS A 63 6.91 -3.33 -0.25
CA LYS A 63 6.31 -4.20 0.78
C LYS A 63 4.90 -4.61 0.35
N MET A 64 4.51 -5.85 0.69
CA MET A 64 3.16 -6.37 0.51
C MET A 64 2.49 -6.51 1.88
N MET A 65 1.25 -6.06 1.98
CA MET A 65 0.49 -6.12 3.20
C MET A 65 -0.91 -6.65 2.91
N VAL A 66 -1.33 -7.65 3.69
CA VAL A 66 -2.66 -8.26 3.55
C VAL A 66 -3.50 -7.85 4.75
N PHE A 67 -4.55 -7.07 4.48
CA PHE A 67 -5.54 -6.73 5.49
C PHE A 67 -6.44 -7.94 5.77
N ASN A 68 -6.80 -8.12 7.04
CA ASN A 68 -7.70 -9.18 7.52
C ASN A 68 -7.20 -10.60 7.22
N LYS A 69 -6.09 -10.98 7.87
CA LYS A 69 -5.45 -12.31 7.74
C LYS A 69 -6.40 -13.51 7.88
N ARG A 70 -7.49 -13.42 8.66
CA ARG A 70 -8.41 -14.56 8.86
C ARG A 70 -9.00 -15.08 7.55
N LYS A 71 -9.28 -14.20 6.59
CA LYS A 71 -9.79 -14.58 5.26
C LYS A 71 -8.72 -15.19 4.35
N TRP A 72 -7.44 -14.94 4.63
CA TRP A 72 -6.32 -15.23 3.73
C TRP A 72 -5.27 -16.16 4.38
N LYS A 73 -5.64 -16.88 5.45
CA LYS A 73 -4.74 -17.76 6.23
C LYS A 73 -4.11 -18.88 5.40
N ASN A 74 -4.83 -19.38 4.39
CA ASN A 74 -4.38 -20.49 3.55
C ASN A 74 -3.67 -20.01 2.27
N GLU A 75 -3.52 -18.69 2.09
CA GLU A 75 -2.85 -18.10 0.94
C GLU A 75 -1.47 -17.55 1.35
N GLU A 76 -0.63 -18.42 1.90
CA GLU A 76 0.82 -18.20 2.00
C GLU A 76 1.47 -18.31 0.62
N ASN A 77 1.00 -17.49 -0.31
CA ASN A 77 1.64 -17.37 -1.61
C ASN A 77 2.87 -16.45 -1.47
N GLU A 78 4.01 -16.92 -1.96
CA GLU A 78 5.16 -16.05 -2.15
C GLU A 78 4.81 -14.94 -3.14
N TRP A 79 4.76 -13.69 -2.65
CA TRP A 79 4.56 -12.52 -3.49
C TRP A 79 5.84 -12.23 -4.26
N LYS A 80 5.74 -12.10 -5.59
CA LYS A 80 6.89 -11.85 -6.47
C LYS A 80 6.62 -10.64 -7.36
N TRP A 81 7.57 -9.72 -7.40
CA TRP A 81 7.68 -8.74 -8.46
C TRP A 81 8.55 -9.34 -9.56
N GLU A 82 7.93 -9.73 -10.67
CA GLU A 82 8.57 -10.54 -11.71
C GLU A 82 9.15 -11.84 -11.12
N ARG A 83 10.46 -11.91 -10.90
CA ARG A 83 11.15 -13.06 -10.30
C ARG A 83 11.65 -12.81 -8.87
N ARG A 84 11.58 -11.57 -8.39
CA ARG A 84 12.11 -11.15 -7.09
C ARG A 84 11.03 -11.22 -6.03
N LYS A 85 11.32 -11.83 -4.88
CA LYS A 85 10.39 -11.93 -3.76
C LYS A 85 10.14 -10.55 -3.15
N ILE A 86 8.88 -10.24 -2.88
CA ILE A 86 8.46 -9.04 -2.15
C ILE A 86 8.27 -9.43 -0.68
N GLU A 87 8.79 -8.62 0.22
CA GLU A 87 8.60 -8.83 1.65
C GLU A 87 7.13 -8.62 2.04
N ARG A 88 6.57 -9.58 2.76
CA ARG A 88 5.25 -9.45 3.39
C ARG A 88 5.41 -8.87 4.79
N VAL A 89 4.72 -7.77 5.07
CA VAL A 89 4.74 -7.07 6.36
C VAL A 89 3.37 -7.08 7.02
N ASN A 90 3.35 -7.01 8.35
CA ASN A 90 2.11 -6.92 9.14
C ASN A 90 1.79 -5.49 9.58
N GLU A 91 2.81 -4.63 9.58
CA GLU A 91 2.70 -3.19 9.83
C GLU A 91 3.58 -2.45 8.83
N PHE A 92 3.14 -1.27 8.38
CA PHE A 92 3.88 -0.44 7.43
C PHE A 92 3.74 1.02 7.82
N LYS A 93 4.87 1.71 8.01
CA LYS A 93 4.89 3.14 8.30
C LYS A 93 5.03 3.91 6.99
N SER A 94 4.05 4.77 6.72
CA SER A 94 4.05 5.66 5.57
C SER A 94 3.63 7.06 6.00
N LEU A 95 4.43 8.06 5.64
CA LEU A 95 4.13 9.49 5.89
C LEU A 95 3.73 9.80 7.35
N GLY A 96 4.35 9.12 8.32
CA GLY A 96 4.07 9.31 9.75
C GLY A 96 2.88 8.53 10.30
N TYR A 97 2.11 7.83 9.45
CA TYR A 97 1.04 6.93 9.87
C TYR A 97 1.49 5.47 9.80
N THR A 98 1.09 4.66 10.79
CA THR A 98 1.43 3.23 10.87
C THR A 98 0.20 2.40 10.55
N PHE A 99 0.18 1.82 9.35
CA PHE A 99 -0.82 0.86 8.93
C PHE A 99 -0.57 -0.48 9.63
N ASN A 100 -1.64 -1.18 10.03
CA ASN A 100 -1.58 -2.57 10.52
C ASN A 100 -2.57 -3.47 9.79
N GLU A 101 -2.32 -4.78 9.84
CA GLU A 101 -3.11 -5.81 9.16
C GLU A 101 -4.61 -5.81 9.53
N ARG A 102 -4.97 -5.16 10.65
CA ARG A 102 -6.35 -5.02 11.11
C ARG A 102 -7.02 -3.76 10.58
N ALA A 103 -6.29 -2.91 9.86
CA ALA A 103 -6.70 -1.59 9.40
C ALA A 103 -7.27 -0.72 10.55
N THR A 104 -6.61 -0.74 11.71
CA THR A 104 -7.02 0.04 12.90
C THR A 104 -5.98 1.09 13.26
N ASP A 105 -6.37 2.16 13.96
CA ASP A 105 -5.43 3.21 14.39
C ASP A 105 -4.52 2.81 15.55
N LYS A 106 -4.73 1.63 16.15
CA LYS A 106 -4.02 1.19 17.37
C LYS A 106 -2.49 1.19 17.23
N ALA A 107 -1.98 0.81 16.06
CA ALA A 107 -0.53 0.83 15.83
C ALA A 107 0.02 2.26 15.75
N HIS A 108 -0.70 3.16 15.07
CA HIS A 108 -0.33 4.57 15.02
C HIS A 108 -0.42 5.25 16.39
N GLN A 109 -1.47 4.98 17.18
CA GLN A 109 -1.63 5.51 18.54
C GLN A 109 -0.43 5.13 19.43
N ARG A 110 -0.04 3.84 19.43
CA ARG A 110 1.13 3.35 20.16
C ARG A 110 2.43 4.05 19.75
N ASP A 111 2.64 4.27 18.44
CA ASP A 111 3.87 4.92 17.96
C ASP A 111 3.92 6.41 18.35
N SER A 112 2.75 7.06 18.42
CA SER A 112 2.63 8.45 18.86
C SER A 112 2.87 8.62 20.37
N GLU A 113 2.50 7.63 21.19
CA GLU A 113 2.73 7.63 22.64
C GLU A 113 4.20 7.43 23.01
N LYS A 114 4.95 6.65 22.21
CA LYS A 114 6.38 6.38 22.43
C LYS A 114 7.30 7.54 22.01
N SER A 115 6.78 8.51 21.28
CA SER A 115 7.54 9.68 20.81
C SER A 115 7.34 10.91 21.72
N LYS A 116 6.65 10.74 22.86
CA LYS A 116 6.59 11.71 23.96
C LYS A 116 7.59 11.31 25.04
#